data_AF-A0A9E3NQR0-F1
#
_entry.id   AF-A0A9E3NQR0-F1
#
_cell.length_a   1.000
_cell.length_b   1.000
_cell.length_c   1.000
_cell.angle_alpha   90.00
_cell.angle_beta   90.00
_cell.angle_gamma   90.00
#
_symmetry.space_group_name_H-M   'P 1'
#
loop_
_entity.id
_entity.type
_entity.pdbx_description
1 polymer ?
#
loop_
_entity_poly.entity_id
_entity_poly.type
_entity_poly.pdbx_seq_one_letter_code
_entity_poly.pdbx_strand_id
1 'polypeptide(L)'
;MKFRRGRVIGLLLVLSASGCKQKVSQKQCDELIDRYADLVVTQRLPDAGAAELETERGHERGVARAEDAFKNCASTVQAAEHACGMKATSPEALLKCLD
;
A
#
# COMPACT_ATOMS: atom_id res chain seq x y z
N MET A 1 39.54 -17.79 26.85
CA MET A 1 39.65 -16.46 27.49
C MET A 1 40.57 -15.56 26.66
N LYS A 2 40.23 -14.26 26.55
CA LYS A 2 40.95 -13.13 25.91
C LYS A 2 40.83 -12.98 24.38
N PHE A 3 39.69 -12.44 23.92
CA PHE A 3 39.65 -11.66 22.68
C PHE A 3 39.80 -10.17 23.01
N ARG A 4 40.76 -9.54 22.31
CA ARG A 4 41.36 -8.24 22.61
C ARG A 4 40.40 -7.09 22.27
N ARG A 5 40.39 -6.09 23.15
CA ARG A 5 39.78 -4.77 22.95
C ARG A 5 40.51 -4.04 21.82
N GLY A 6 39.85 -3.85 20.68
CA GLY A 6 40.27 -2.94 19.62
C GLY A 6 39.34 -1.73 19.59
N ARG A 7 39.86 -0.57 19.99
CA ARG A 7 39.25 0.75 19.74
C ARG A 7 39.32 1.01 18.23
N VAL A 8 38.17 1.07 17.56
CA VAL A 8 38.04 1.80 16.30
C VAL A 8 36.85 2.74 16.46
N ILE A 9 37.19 4.02 16.60
CA ILE A 9 36.30 5.17 16.54
C ILE A 9 36.06 5.47 15.06
N GLY A 10 34.81 5.77 14.69
CA GLY A 10 34.48 6.49 13.46
C GLY A 10 33.91 5.63 12.34
N LEU A 11 32.60 5.65 12.16
CA LEU A 11 31.94 6.64 11.29
C LEU A 11 30.44 6.28 11.24
N LEU A 12 29.65 7.03 12.02
CA LEU A 12 28.21 7.14 11.84
C LEU A 12 27.94 7.76 10.47
N LEU A 13 27.79 6.92 9.45
CA LEU A 13 27.07 7.30 8.22
C LEU A 13 25.58 7.10 8.48
N VAL A 14 25.01 8.01 9.27
CA VAL A 14 23.59 8.31 9.22
C VAL A 14 23.38 8.96 7.85
N LEU A 15 23.10 8.14 6.84
CA LEU A 15 22.45 8.62 5.63
C LEU A 15 21.03 9.00 6.02
N SER A 16 20.90 10.24 6.51
CA SER A 16 19.65 10.99 6.46
C SER A 16 19.33 11.17 4.98
N ALA A 17 18.67 10.17 4.40
CA ALA A 17 17.98 10.34 3.14
C ALA A 17 16.92 11.42 3.39
N SER A 18 17.27 12.65 3.06
CA SER A 18 16.35 13.77 2.92
C SER A 18 15.18 13.26 2.08
N GLY A 19 14.04 13.05 2.73
CA GLY A 19 12.88 12.41 2.15
C GLY A 19 12.35 13.23 0.99
N CYS A 20 12.78 12.91 -0.23
CA CYS A 20 11.91 13.08 -1.38
C CYS A 20 10.66 12.28 -1.04
N LYS A 21 9.55 12.99 -0.79
CA LYS A 21 8.22 12.39 -0.71
C LYS A 21 7.95 11.74 -2.07
N GLN A 22 8.39 10.50 -2.20
CA GLN A 22 8.31 9.78 -3.46
C GLN A 22 6.83 9.45 -3.66
N LYS A 23 6.25 10.09 -4.68
CA LYS A 23 4.91 9.75 -5.13
C LYS A 23 4.92 8.32 -5.65
N VAL A 24 3.79 7.66 -5.49
CA VAL A 24 3.62 6.32 -6.03
C VAL A 24 3.55 6.37 -7.55
N SER A 25 4.03 5.31 -8.18
CA SER A 25 3.85 5.12 -9.63
C SER A 25 2.43 4.71 -9.97
N GLN A 26 2.06 4.79 -11.25
CA GLN A 26 0.76 4.31 -11.71
C GLN A 26 0.51 2.83 -11.36
N LYS A 27 1.56 1.99 -11.46
CA LYS A 27 1.46 0.57 -11.08
C LYS A 27 1.09 0.38 -9.61
N GLN A 28 1.68 1.18 -8.73
CA GLN A 28 1.37 1.15 -7.29
C GLN A 28 -0.05 1.64 -6.98
N CYS A 29 -0.60 2.51 -7.82
CA CYS A 29 -2.03 2.85 -7.75
C CYS A 29 -2.92 1.72 -8.19
N ASP A 30 -2.56 1.02 -9.28
CA ASP A 30 -3.28 -0.19 -9.69
C ASP A 30 -3.24 -1.25 -8.58
N GLU A 31 -2.10 -1.44 -7.89
CA GLU A 31 -1.97 -2.34 -6.74
C GLU A 31 -2.90 -1.95 -5.57
N LEU A 32 -3.04 -0.66 -5.27
CA LEU A 32 -3.98 -0.18 -4.25
C LEU A 32 -5.44 -0.43 -4.65
N ILE A 33 -5.79 -0.21 -5.91
CA ILE A 33 -7.13 -0.47 -6.45
C ILE A 33 -7.45 -1.97 -6.36
N ASP A 34 -6.49 -2.82 -6.77
CA ASP A 34 -6.61 -4.27 -6.65
C ASP A 34 -6.83 -4.70 -5.19
N ARG A 35 -6.04 -4.14 -4.27
CA ARG A 35 -6.17 -4.43 -2.85
C ARG A 35 -7.50 -3.98 -2.28
N TYR A 36 -7.98 -2.81 -2.68
CA TYR A 36 -9.28 -2.30 -2.24
C TYR A 36 -10.42 -3.20 -2.73
N ALA A 37 -10.43 -3.55 -4.02
CA ALA A 37 -11.44 -4.44 -4.59
C ALA A 37 -11.43 -5.82 -3.90
N ASP A 38 -10.25 -6.38 -3.65
CA ASP A 38 -10.10 -7.63 -2.89
C ASP A 38 -10.73 -7.57 -1.49
N LEU A 39 -10.46 -6.49 -0.76
CA LEU A 39 -11.01 -6.26 0.57
C LEU A 39 -12.53 -6.10 0.54
N VAL A 40 -13.08 -5.34 -0.42
CA VAL A 40 -14.53 -5.12 -0.56
C VAL A 40 -15.24 -6.43 -0.85
N VAL A 41 -14.75 -7.18 -1.84
CA VAL A 41 -15.39 -8.42 -2.26
C VAL A 41 -15.31 -9.48 -1.18
N THR A 42 -14.15 -9.66 -0.53
CA THR A 42 -14.00 -10.62 0.56
C THR A 42 -14.89 -10.27 1.77
N GLN A 43 -15.09 -8.98 2.04
CA GLN A 43 -15.97 -8.53 3.12
C GLN A 43 -17.46 -8.69 2.78
N ARG A 44 -17.87 -8.43 1.53
CA ARG A 44 -19.27 -8.55 1.08
C ARG A 44 -19.70 -9.99 0.81
N LEU A 45 -18.78 -10.81 0.30
CA LEU A 45 -19.03 -12.16 -0.19
C LEU A 45 -18.11 -13.18 0.49
N PRO A 46 -18.19 -13.36 1.82
CA PRO A 46 -17.27 -14.23 2.56
C PRO A 46 -17.39 -15.72 2.17
N ASP A 47 -18.55 -16.14 1.67
CA ASP A 47 -18.87 -17.53 1.29
C ASP A 47 -18.84 -17.77 -0.23
N ALA A 48 -18.47 -16.78 -1.04
CA ALA A 48 -18.46 -16.92 -2.49
C ALA A 48 -17.31 -17.81 -2.98
N GLY A 49 -17.58 -18.57 -4.04
CA GLY A 49 -16.56 -19.35 -4.74
C GLY A 49 -15.58 -18.46 -5.49
N ALA A 50 -14.37 -18.96 -5.75
CA ALA A 50 -13.29 -18.19 -6.39
C ALA A 50 -13.69 -17.53 -7.73
N ALA A 51 -14.52 -18.20 -8.55
CA ALA A 51 -14.99 -17.65 -9.83
C ALA A 51 -15.90 -16.42 -9.66
N GLU A 52 -16.72 -16.41 -8.62
CA GLU A 52 -17.60 -15.28 -8.31
C GLU A 52 -16.80 -14.13 -7.70
N LEU A 53 -15.86 -14.44 -6.81
CA LEU A 53 -14.94 -13.45 -6.25
C LEU A 53 -14.12 -12.73 -7.32
N GLU A 54 -13.61 -13.45 -8.32
CA GLU A 54 -12.86 -12.84 -9.43
C GLU A 54 -13.74 -11.93 -10.30
N THR A 55 -14.98 -12.36 -10.55
CA THR A 55 -15.95 -11.56 -11.32
C THR A 55 -16.26 -10.26 -10.60
N GLU A 56 -16.56 -10.34 -9.29
CA GLU A 56 -16.89 -9.16 -8.50
C GLU A 56 -15.66 -8.28 -8.26
N ARG A 57 -14.46 -8.85 -8.10
CA ARG A 57 -13.22 -8.08 -8.00
C ARG A 57 -13.00 -7.23 -9.25
N GLY A 58 -13.26 -7.79 -10.43
CA GLY A 58 -13.20 -7.02 -11.69
C GLY A 58 -14.15 -5.83 -11.70
N HIS A 59 -15.36 -6.00 -11.17
CA HIS A 59 -16.36 -4.95 -11.09
C HIS A 59 -15.96 -3.85 -10.09
N GLU A 60 -15.56 -4.25 -8.87
CA GLU A 60 -15.12 -3.35 -7.81
C GLU A 60 -13.85 -2.59 -8.18
N ARG A 61 -12.94 -3.17 -8.98
CA ARG A 61 -11.79 -2.43 -9.54
C ARG A 61 -12.24 -1.29 -10.45
N GLY A 62 -13.28 -1.50 -11.26
CA GLY A 62 -13.86 -0.48 -12.13
C GLY A 62 -14.46 0.68 -11.32
N VAL A 63 -15.21 0.35 -10.27
CA VAL A 63 -15.78 1.32 -9.33
C VAL A 63 -14.68 2.10 -8.62
N ALA A 64 -13.70 1.40 -8.03
CA ALA A 64 -12.60 2.02 -7.30
C ALA A 64 -11.75 2.97 -8.17
N ARG A 65 -11.58 2.69 -9.48
CA ARG A 65 -10.90 3.62 -10.40
C ARG A 65 -11.61 4.97 -10.53
N ALA A 66 -12.93 5.01 -10.35
CA ALA A 66 -13.74 6.22 -10.46
C ALA A 66 -13.79 7.02 -9.14
N GLU A 67 -13.49 6.40 -8.01
CA GLU A 67 -13.47 7.05 -6.69
C GLU A 67 -12.37 8.13 -6.61
N ASP A 68 -12.69 9.26 -5.96
CA ASP A 68 -11.78 10.39 -5.84
C ASP A 68 -10.45 10.02 -5.14
N ALA A 69 -10.50 9.06 -4.20
CA ALA A 69 -9.33 8.52 -3.51
C ALA A 69 -8.28 7.91 -4.46
N PHE A 70 -8.71 7.35 -5.60
CA PHE A 70 -7.82 6.67 -6.54
C PHE A 70 -7.63 7.42 -7.86
N LYS A 71 -8.58 8.29 -8.24
CA LYS A 71 -8.58 9.06 -9.50
C LYS A 71 -7.30 9.86 -9.74
N ASN A 72 -6.68 10.37 -8.66
CA ASN A 72 -5.44 11.14 -8.71
C ASN A 72 -4.27 10.45 -8.02
N CYS A 73 -4.36 9.14 -7.77
CA CYS A 73 -3.45 8.43 -6.87
C CYS A 73 -1.95 8.67 -7.17
N ALA A 74 -1.50 8.59 -8.43
CA ALA A 74 -0.09 8.78 -8.76
C ALA A 74 0.42 10.23 -8.53
N SER A 75 -0.51 11.16 -8.37
CA SER A 75 -0.23 12.57 -8.09
C SER A 75 -0.41 12.96 -6.62
N THR A 76 -1.17 12.18 -5.84
CA THR A 76 -1.54 12.52 -4.45
C THR A 76 -0.92 11.57 -3.43
N VAL A 77 -0.89 10.27 -3.72
CA VAL A 77 -0.46 9.23 -2.79
C VAL A 77 1.07 9.16 -2.74
N GLN A 78 1.63 9.17 -1.54
CA GLN A 78 3.04 8.97 -1.28
C GLN A 78 3.31 7.50 -0.96
N ALA A 79 4.57 7.10 -1.07
CA ALA A 79 5.00 5.74 -0.78
C ALA A 79 4.61 5.24 0.63
N ALA A 80 4.51 6.14 1.62
CA ALA A 80 4.09 5.79 2.98
C ALA A 80 2.60 5.43 3.08
N GLU A 81 1.74 6.22 2.42
CA GLU A 81 0.28 5.99 2.34
C GLU A 81 0.00 4.68 1.59
N HIS A 82 0.71 4.42 0.50
CA HIS A 82 0.66 3.11 -0.18
C HIS A 82 1.08 1.96 0.74
N ALA A 83 2.20 2.09 1.46
CA ALA A 83 2.64 1.05 2.38
C ALA A 83 1.64 0.80 3.54
N CYS A 84 0.89 1.83 3.96
CA CYS A 84 -0.22 1.71 4.90
C CYS A 84 -1.40 0.97 4.26
N GLY A 85 -1.86 1.41 3.09
CA GLY A 85 -2.99 0.81 2.37
C GLY A 85 -2.78 -0.66 2.04
N MET A 86 -1.57 -1.05 1.65
CA MET A 86 -1.24 -2.46 1.37
C MET A 86 -1.29 -3.36 2.62
N LYS A 87 -1.22 -2.79 3.82
CA LYS A 87 -1.35 -3.51 5.10
C LYS A 87 -2.76 -3.45 5.67
N ALA A 88 -3.67 -2.69 5.06
CA ALA A 88 -5.03 -2.56 5.53
C ALA A 88 -5.76 -3.91 5.48
N THR A 89 -6.61 -4.14 6.47
CA THR A 89 -7.43 -5.35 6.62
C THR A 89 -8.90 -5.12 6.30
N SER A 90 -9.30 -3.88 5.99
CA SER A 90 -10.65 -3.54 5.54
C SER A 90 -10.60 -2.41 4.50
N PRO A 91 -11.62 -2.28 3.64
CA PRO A 91 -11.71 -1.20 2.66
C PRO A 91 -11.60 0.19 3.31
N GLU A 92 -12.26 0.39 4.44
CA GLU A 92 -12.28 1.66 5.17
C GLU A 92 -10.93 1.99 5.79
N ALA A 93 -10.20 0.96 6.28
CA ALA A 93 -8.85 1.14 6.78
C ALA A 93 -7.88 1.53 5.66
N LEU A 94 -8.09 0.99 4.45
CA LEU A 94 -7.31 1.37 3.28
C LEU A 94 -7.58 2.82 2.90
N LEU A 95 -8.84 3.24 2.81
CA LEU A 95 -9.19 4.63 2.49
C LEU A 95 -8.64 5.62 3.51
N LYS A 96 -8.68 5.28 4.81
CA LYS A 96 -8.04 6.08 5.87
C LYS A 96 -6.52 6.21 5.75
N CYS A 97 -5.85 5.29 5.07
CA CYS A 97 -4.42 5.41 4.78
C CYS A 97 -4.13 6.39 3.64
N LEU A 98 -5.12 6.74 2.81
CA LEU A 98 -4.97 7.57 1.61
C LEU A 98 -5.55 8.99 1.79
N ASP A 99 -6.18 9.26 2.95
CA ASP A 99 -6.68 10.56 3.42
C ASP A 99 -5.60 11.32 4.20
#